data_AF-A0AAW4X0N1-F1
#
_entry.id   AF-A0AAW4X0N1-F1
#
_cell.length_a   1.000
_cell.length_b   1.000
_cell.length_c   1.000
_cell.angle_alpha   90.00
_cell.angle_beta   90.00
_cell.angle_gamma   90.00
#
_symmetry.space_group_name_H-M   'P 1'
#
loop_
_entity.id
_entity.type
_entity.pdbx_description
1 polymer ?
#
loop_
_entity_poly.entity_id
_entity_poly.type
_entity_poly.pdbx_seq_one_letter_code
_entity_poly.pdbx_strand_id
1 'polypeptide(L)'
;MEYLYAILPWILIFGIFWFFLIRPQQKQKKEHQDMLDKLSVGDQIVTIGGIKGKVVKIRDNNVRVRVSSEVDIDFVKSAISKVKEKGNNSQESADK
;
A
#
# COMPACT_ATOMS: atom_id res chain seq x y z
N MET A 1 -14.27 13.78 -44.49
CA MET A 1 -12.99 13.04 -44.41
C MET A 1 -11.90 13.84 -43.70
N GLU A 2 -11.87 15.17 -43.84
CA GLU A 2 -10.85 16.04 -43.21
C GLU A 2 -10.90 16.07 -41.67
N TYR A 3 -12.09 16.03 -41.08
CA TYR A 3 -12.26 15.94 -39.61
C TYR A 3 -11.57 14.73 -39.00
N LEU A 4 -11.50 13.58 -39.70
CA LEU A 4 -10.87 12.37 -39.20
C LEU A 4 -9.35 12.54 -38.98
N TYR A 5 -8.70 13.37 -39.81
CA TYR A 5 -7.29 13.72 -39.64
C TYR A 5 -7.06 14.69 -38.48
N ALA A 6 -8.03 15.56 -38.18
CA ALA A 6 -7.94 16.53 -37.08
C ALA A 6 -8.12 15.89 -35.69
N ILE A 7 -8.92 14.82 -35.56
CA ILE A 7 -9.07 14.08 -34.28
C ILE A 7 -7.95 13.05 -34.03
N LEU A 8 -7.21 12.65 -35.06
CA LEU A 8 -6.11 11.69 -34.97
C LEU A 8 -5.02 12.08 -33.94
N PRO A 9 -4.48 13.31 -33.91
CA PRO A 9 -3.48 13.71 -32.91
C PRO A 9 -4.04 13.76 -31.49
N TRP A 10 -5.31 14.13 -31.31
CA TRP A 10 -5.96 14.16 -29.99
C TRP A 10 -6.13 12.75 -29.42
N ILE A 11 -6.61 11.80 -30.23
CA ILE A 11 -6.75 10.38 -29.82
C ILE A 11 -5.40 9.78 -29.45
N LEU A 12 -4.34 10.11 -30.19
CA LEU A 12 -3.00 9.61 -29.94
C LEU A 12 -2.42 10.12 -28.60
N ILE A 13 -2.61 11.42 -28.32
CA ILE A 13 -2.23 12.02 -27.03
C ILE A 13 -3.04 11.41 -25.88
N PHE A 14 -4.37 11.31 -26.02
CA PHE A 14 -5.21 10.69 -25.00
C PHE A 14 -4.85 9.23 -24.76
N GLY A 15 -4.53 8.46 -25.81
CA GLY A 15 -4.10 7.07 -25.68
C GLY A 15 -2.80 6.93 -24.89
N ILE A 16 -1.82 7.81 -25.14
CA ILE A 16 -0.55 7.84 -24.41
C ILE A 16 -0.75 8.24 -22.95
N PHE A 17 -1.47 9.34 -22.69
CA PHE A 17 -1.73 9.79 -21.31
C PHE A 17 -2.56 8.77 -20.51
N TRP A 18 -3.56 8.15 -21.14
CA TRP A 18 -4.36 7.09 -20.52
C TRP A 18 -3.50 5.89 -20.14
N PHE A 19 -2.65 5.43 -21.06
CA PHE A 19 -1.73 4.33 -20.78
C PHE A 19 -0.73 4.68 -19.66
N PHE A 20 -0.18 5.90 -19.68
CA PHE A 20 0.80 6.35 -18.69
C PHE A 20 0.19 6.56 -17.30
N LEU A 21 -1.07 6.94 -17.16
CA LEU A 21 -1.73 7.14 -15.86
C LEU A 21 -2.37 5.86 -15.29
N ILE A 22 -2.95 5.01 -16.13
CA ILE A 22 -3.68 3.82 -15.65
C ILE A 22 -2.75 2.70 -15.19
N ARG A 23 -1.61 2.52 -15.88
CA ARG A 23 -0.60 1.52 -15.52
C ARG A 23 0.03 1.77 -14.13
N PRO A 24 0.48 2.98 -13.76
CA PRO A 24 1.06 3.21 -12.43
C PRO A 24 0.02 3.12 -11.32
N GLN A 25 -1.25 3.43 -11.59
CA GLN A 25 -2.28 3.39 -10.55
C GLN A 25 -2.66 1.95 -10.17
N GLN A 26 -2.71 1.03 -11.15
CA GLN A 26 -2.92 -0.39 -10.87
C GLN A 26 -1.76 -0.99 -10.06
N LYS A 27 -0.53 -0.56 -10.35
CA LYS A 27 0.66 -1.03 -9.64
C LYS A 27 0.62 -0.67 -8.15
N GLN A 28 0.27 0.57 -7.82
CA GLN A 28 0.15 1.01 -6.41
C GLN A 28 -0.96 0.28 -5.65
N LYS A 29 -2.13 0.05 -6.28
CA LYS A 29 -3.22 -0.70 -5.64
C LYS A 29 -2.82 -2.15 -5.37
N LYS A 30 -2.13 -2.77 -6.33
CA LYS A 30 -1.64 -4.15 -6.19
C LYS A 30 -0.57 -4.25 -5.11
N GLU A 31 0.40 -3.34 -5.08
CA GLU A 31 1.43 -3.28 -4.03
C GLU A 31 0.83 -3.09 -2.64
N HIS A 32 -0.21 -2.25 -2.50
CA HIS A 32 -0.90 -2.09 -1.23
C HIS A 32 -1.62 -3.38 -0.81
N GLN A 33 -2.32 -4.04 -1.72
CA GLN A 33 -2.98 -5.32 -1.44
C GLN A 33 -1.96 -6.41 -1.06
N ASP A 34 -0.87 -6.53 -1.82
CA ASP A 34 0.21 -7.49 -1.56
C ASP A 34 0.86 -7.26 -0.18
N MET A 35 0.95 -6.00 0.28
CA MET A 35 1.46 -5.67 1.62
C MET A 35 0.49 -6.11 2.73
N LEU A 36 -0.83 -5.95 2.51
CA LEU A 36 -1.85 -6.42 3.45
C LEU A 36 -1.92 -7.94 3.53
N ASP A 37 -1.64 -8.63 2.42
CA ASP A 37 -1.64 -10.09 2.35
C ASP A 37 -0.39 -10.71 3.00
N LYS A 38 0.73 -9.99 3.00
CA LYS A 38 1.97 -10.40 3.69
C LYS A 38 1.95 -10.16 5.20
N LEU A 39 0.92 -9.50 5.72
CA LEU A 39 0.82 -9.19 7.14
C LEU A 39 0.80 -10.47 7.97
N SER A 40 1.68 -10.56 8.97
CA SER A 40 1.80 -11.72 9.84
C SER A 40 1.62 -11.36 11.31
N VAL A 41 1.20 -12.35 12.11
CA VAL A 41 1.07 -12.16 13.57
C VAL A 41 2.46 -11.97 14.16
N GLY A 42 2.63 -10.88 14.89
CA GLY A 42 3.89 -10.49 15.52
C GLY A 42 4.67 -9.41 14.78
N ASP A 43 4.21 -8.97 13.61
CA ASP A 43 4.82 -7.85 12.89
C ASP A 43 4.62 -6.53 13.63
N GLN A 44 5.63 -5.66 13.55
CA GLN A 44 5.47 -4.27 13.94
C GLN A 44 4.86 -3.50 12.79
N ILE A 45 3.83 -2.72 13.06
CA ILE A 45 3.15 -1.95 12.04
C ILE A 45 3.08 -0.48 12.41
N VAL A 46 2.90 0.34 11.38
CA VAL A 46 2.52 1.75 11.51
C VAL A 46 1.21 1.94 10.78
N THR A 47 0.21 2.44 11.50
CA THR A 47 -1.09 2.81 10.92
C THR A 47 -0.98 4.14 10.17
N ILE A 48 -1.99 4.46 9.34
CA ILE A 48 -2.06 5.74 8.61
C ILE A 48 -2.01 6.95 9.57
N GLY A 49 -2.57 6.81 10.77
CA GLY A 49 -2.55 7.85 11.81
C GLY A 49 -1.21 7.99 12.55
N GLY A 50 -0.16 7.24 12.15
CA GLY A 50 1.15 7.26 12.78
C GLY A 50 1.27 6.43 14.06
N ILE A 51 0.21 5.70 14.45
CA ILE A 51 0.23 4.83 15.62
C ILE A 51 1.09 3.61 15.31
N LYS A 52 2.06 3.35 16.18
CA LYS A 52 2.93 2.17 16.12
C LYS A 52 2.39 1.10 17.05
N GLY A 53 2.41 -0.15 16.60
CA GLY A 53 1.96 -1.27 17.42
C GLY A 53 2.43 -2.60 16.87
N LYS A 54 2.04 -3.67 17.55
CA LYS A 54 2.37 -5.04 17.15
C LYS A 54 1.10 -5.81 16.81
N VAL A 55 1.10 -6.53 15.71
CA VAL A 55 -0.03 -7.37 15.31
C VAL A 55 -0.15 -8.57 16.27
N VAL A 56 -1.30 -8.71 16.90
CA VAL A 56 -1.60 -9.81 17.83
C VAL A 56 -2.49 -10.85 17.18
N LYS A 57 -3.41 -10.41 16.31
CA LYS A 57 -4.31 -11.30 15.59
C LYS A 57 -4.72 -10.71 14.27
N ILE A 58 -4.79 -11.53 13.23
CA ILE A 58 -5.28 -11.15 11.91
C ILE A 58 -6.61 -11.86 11.68
N ARG A 59 -7.60 -11.12 11.21
CA ARG A 59 -8.88 -11.61 10.67
C ARG A 59 -8.97 -11.17 9.20
N ASP A 60 -10.05 -11.54 8.51
CA ASP A 60 -10.16 -11.29 7.07
C ASP A 60 -10.07 -9.80 6.72
N ASN A 61 -10.88 -8.96 7.36
CA ASN A 61 -10.91 -7.50 7.13
C ASN A 61 -10.26 -6.66 8.23
N ASN A 62 -10.03 -7.25 9.41
CA ASN A 62 -9.59 -6.52 10.61
C ASN A 62 -8.32 -7.15 11.19
N VAL A 63 -7.53 -6.34 11.86
CA VAL A 63 -6.28 -6.71 12.53
C VAL A 63 -6.31 -6.16 13.94
N ARG A 64 -6.08 -7.03 14.92
CA ARG A 64 -5.90 -6.63 16.31
C ARG A 64 -4.46 -6.24 16.53
N VAL A 65 -4.25 -5.01 16.97
CA VAL A 65 -2.94 -4.39 17.15
C VAL A 65 -2.79 -3.98 18.60
N ARG A 66 -1.70 -4.43 19.22
CA ARG A 66 -1.29 -4.01 20.56
C ARG A 66 -0.51 -2.72 20.48
N VAL A 67 -1.02 -1.67 21.09
CA VAL A 67 -0.39 -0.34 21.14
C VAL A 67 0.32 -0.12 22.46
N SER A 68 -0.18 -0.72 23.55
CA SER A 68 0.44 -0.71 24.88
C SER A 68 0.24 -2.08 25.55
N SER A 69 0.90 -2.33 26.69
CA SER A 69 0.94 -3.65 27.36
C SER A 69 -0.43 -4.28 27.62
N GLU A 70 -1.47 -3.45 27.79
CA GLU A 70 -2.84 -3.89 28.11
C GLU A 70 -3.89 -3.29 27.15
N VAL A 71 -3.45 -2.63 26.07
CA VAL A 71 -4.35 -1.96 25.12
C VAL A 71 -4.22 -2.59 23.74
N ASP A 72 -5.23 -3.38 23.39
CA ASP A 72 -5.42 -3.97 22.07
C ASP A 72 -6.56 -3.25 21.34
N ILE A 73 -6.29 -2.77 20.13
CA ILE A 73 -7.26 -2.04 19.29
C ILE A 73 -7.43 -2.80 17.98
N ASP A 74 -8.68 -2.93 17.53
CA ASP A 74 -9.00 -3.52 16.24
C ASP A 74 -8.95 -2.43 15.16
N PHE A 75 -8.07 -2.61 14.17
CA PHE A 75 -7.96 -1.75 12.99
C PHE A 75 -8.45 -2.50 11.75
N VAL A 76 -8.96 -1.78 10.76
CA VAL A 76 -9.18 -2.36 9.42
C VAL A 76 -7.82 -2.60 8.75
N LYS A 77 -7.68 -3.67 7.95
CA LYS A 77 -6.43 -3.97 7.24
C LYS A 77 -5.94 -2.77 6.42
N SER A 78 -6.85 -2.10 5.73
CA SER A 78 -6.56 -0.91 4.92
C SER A 78 -6.00 0.28 5.72
N ALA A 79 -6.11 0.28 7.06
CA ALA A 79 -5.54 1.33 7.90
C ALA A 79 -4.04 1.11 8.21
N ILE A 80 -3.46 -0.01 7.76
CA ILE A 80 -2.04 -0.30 7.91
C ILE A 80 -1.27 0.36 6.77
N SER A 81 -0.33 1.24 7.12
CA SER A 81 0.46 1.99 6.14
C SER A 81 1.80 1.33 5.86
N LYS A 82 2.46 0.81 6.90
CA LYS A 82 3.78 0.18 6.79
C LYS A 82 3.88 -1.03 7.71
N VAL A 83 4.52 -2.07 7.22
CA VAL A 83 4.90 -3.25 8.00
C VAL A 83 6.41 -3.19 8.20
N LYS A 84 6.84 -3.16 9.44
CA LYS A 84 8.20 -3.49 9.84
C LYS A 84 8.21 -4.98 10.18
N GLU A 85 8.70 -5.78 9.25
CA GLU A 85 8.95 -7.19 9.49
C GLU A 85 9.79 -7.37 10.76
N LYS A 86 9.50 -8.44 11.50
CA LYS A 86 10.26 -8.87 12.67
C LYS A 86 11.75 -8.82 12.34
N GLY A 87 12.52 -8.06 13.13
CA GLY A 87 13.93 -7.75 12.87
C GLY A 87 14.82 -8.95 12.59
N ASN A 88 14.86 -9.36 11.32
CA ASN A 88 15.82 -10.27 10.69
C ASN A 88 15.80 -9.97 9.17
N ASN A 89 16.23 -8.75 8.81
CA ASN A 89 17.08 -8.45 7.65
C ASN A 89 17.35 -6.93 7.58
N SER A 90 18.63 -6.60 7.75
CA SER A 90 19.39 -5.49 7.13
C SER A 90 18.81 -4.07 7.25
N GLN A 91 19.40 -3.16 8.04
CA GLN A 91 20.59 -2.40 7.62
C GLN A 91 20.66 -2.19 6.10
N GLU A 92 20.02 -1.13 5.59
CA GLU A 92 20.53 -0.37 4.43
C GLU A 92 19.82 1.00 4.37
N SER A 93 20.37 1.98 5.09
CA SER A 93 20.24 3.44 4.88
C SER A 93 21.08 4.17 5.94
N ALA A 94 22.33 3.74 6.09
CA ALA A 94 23.41 4.66 6.40
C ALA A 94 24.32 4.55 5.18
N ASP A 95 24.27 5.56 4.30
CA ASP A 95 25.45 6.23 3.72
C ASP A 95 25.07 7.01 2.44
N LYS A 96 24.76 8.29 2.61
CA LYS A 96 25.45 9.42 1.94
C LYS A 96 25.01 10.75 2.54
#